data_AF-K2JVU2-F1
#
_entry.id   AF-K2JVU2-F1
#
_cell.length_a   1.000
_cell.length_b   1.000
_cell.length_c   1.000
_cell.angle_alpha   90.00
_cell.angle_beta   90.00
_cell.angle_gamma   90.00
#
_symmetry.space_group_name_H-M   'P 1'
#
loop_
_entity.id
_entity.type
_entity.pdbx_description
1 polymer ?
#
loop_
_entity_poly.entity_id
_entity_poly.type
_entity_poly.pdbx_seq_one_letter_code
_entity_poly.pdbx_strand_id
1 'polypeptide(L)'
;MAKQTISREELDVLLTTFENSLKKVSRKKYKGDPFGDDEISIGELIDVAKDLILSLRSLTRSRHTFSMLVERDERQAIASKIETLIKNTKDDRIDLLFKNLSELIRMLRGMNLRSGWSLVAGAKESAYELEQKAAALESREESLQLKLNALEKKAAEVEKIKEQISNYSKSIGQFAANIDNREIELEKQAETSKNFEERLEEFEKLQDIYLEKAKDLISQAETALEVRTAEGLSKDFKTKAQKASSKASLLWVLLAAAFIAGALYIGYKIIESSSLDISHVIARLSLIPVLLTGAWFAANRYIFQKNLAEDYDYKQVLMSSHVAFSRQLKEDKGSDEYYQDYIKGFLREIYQHPVKSNGIERNELNQSKNKKPIENEPNSERLLSRIKELERELDQKTILMRKVESQIYELNAKLTSVSEP
;
A
#
# COMPACT_ATOMS: atom_id res chain seq x y z
N MET A 1 83.55 74.14 -78.82
CA MET A 1 82.53 73.67 -79.78
C MET A 1 81.30 73.28 -78.97
N ALA A 2 80.22 74.05 -79.07
CA ALA A 2 79.00 73.84 -78.30
C ALA A 2 78.31 72.53 -78.74
N LYS A 3 78.33 71.51 -77.87
CA LYS A 3 77.61 70.25 -78.10
C LYS A 3 76.11 70.52 -77.97
N GLN A 4 75.38 70.25 -79.05
CA GLN A 4 73.92 70.27 -79.13
C GLN A 4 73.32 69.44 -77.99
N THR A 5 72.39 70.02 -77.22
CA THR A 5 71.71 69.33 -76.11
C THR A 5 70.63 68.39 -76.65
N ILE A 6 70.65 67.12 -76.24
CA ILE A 6 69.66 66.12 -76.65
C ILE A 6 68.25 66.43 -76.09
N SER A 7 67.27 66.48 -76.98
CA SER A 7 65.85 66.66 -76.71
C SER A 7 65.18 65.36 -76.21
N ARG A 8 63.96 65.49 -75.68
CA ARG A 8 63.16 64.36 -75.19
C ARG A 8 62.84 63.40 -76.34
N GLU A 9 62.44 63.96 -77.48
CA GLU A 9 62.06 63.23 -78.69
C GLU A 9 63.28 62.46 -79.23
N GLU A 10 64.47 63.08 -79.22
CA GLU A 10 65.72 62.41 -79.59
C GLU A 10 66.08 61.26 -78.63
N LEU A 11 65.86 61.43 -77.32
CA LEU A 11 66.09 60.35 -76.35
C LEU A 11 65.10 59.18 -76.52
N ASP A 12 63.82 59.44 -76.82
CA ASP A 12 62.84 58.40 -77.07
C ASP A 12 63.13 57.63 -78.38
N VAL A 13 63.63 58.33 -79.40
CA VAL A 13 64.14 57.72 -80.64
C VAL A 13 65.36 56.84 -80.35
N LEU A 14 66.29 57.29 -79.48
CA LEU A 14 67.44 56.48 -79.06
C LEU A 14 66.99 55.22 -78.30
N LEU A 15 66.06 55.34 -77.35
CA LEU A 15 65.52 54.19 -76.60
C LEU A 15 64.82 53.18 -77.52
N THR A 16 64.06 53.67 -78.50
CA THR A 16 63.41 52.81 -79.51
C THR A 16 64.44 52.13 -80.42
N THR A 17 65.51 52.85 -80.78
CA THR A 17 66.63 52.28 -81.55
C THR A 17 67.36 51.20 -80.76
N PHE A 18 67.57 51.43 -79.45
CA PHE A 18 68.18 50.45 -78.56
C PHE A 18 67.31 49.20 -78.42
N GLU A 19 66.00 49.35 -78.19
CA GLU A 19 65.06 48.22 -78.13
C GLU A 19 65.09 47.37 -79.41
N ASN A 20 65.10 48.02 -80.58
CA ASN A 20 65.18 47.35 -81.87
C ASN A 20 66.53 46.66 -82.10
N SER A 21 67.62 47.22 -81.57
CA SER A 21 68.94 46.57 -81.62
C SER A 21 68.99 45.32 -80.75
N LEU A 22 68.38 45.34 -79.56
CA LEU A 22 68.32 44.18 -78.65
C LEU A 22 67.52 43.02 -79.25
N LYS A 23 66.46 43.29 -80.00
CA LYS A 23 65.67 42.25 -80.71
C LYS A 23 66.49 41.50 -81.77
N LYS A 24 67.57 42.09 -82.28
CA LYS A 24 68.45 41.48 -83.29
C LYS A 24 69.56 40.62 -82.68
N VAL A 25 69.74 40.66 -81.35
CA VAL A 25 70.75 39.84 -80.66
C VAL A 25 70.29 38.37 -80.65
N SER A 26 71.16 37.47 -81.13
CA SER A 26 70.84 36.04 -81.18
C SER A 26 71.00 35.39 -79.80
N ARG A 27 69.88 35.13 -79.12
CA ARG A 27 69.84 34.37 -77.86
C ARG A 27 70.42 32.95 -77.99
N LYS A 28 70.42 32.37 -79.21
CA LYS A 28 70.96 31.04 -79.48
C LYS A 28 72.50 31.04 -79.57
N LYS A 29 73.11 32.15 -79.99
CA LYS A 29 74.56 32.28 -80.17
C LYS A 29 75.32 32.28 -78.83
N TYR A 30 74.71 32.86 -77.79
CA TYR A 30 75.30 33.07 -76.47
C TYR A 30 74.65 32.19 -75.39
N LYS A 31 74.13 31.03 -75.78
CA LYS A 31 73.41 30.14 -74.87
C LYS A 31 74.42 29.39 -74.00
N GLY A 32 74.51 29.75 -72.73
CA GLY A 32 75.40 29.12 -71.75
C GLY A 32 76.63 29.94 -71.39
N ASP A 33 76.84 31.10 -72.02
CA ASP A 33 77.90 32.04 -71.64
C ASP A 33 77.41 32.89 -70.43
N PRO A 34 78.12 32.87 -69.29
CA PRO A 34 77.82 33.74 -68.16
C PRO A 34 78.40 35.15 -68.38
N PHE A 35 77.61 36.19 -68.09
CA PHE A 35 78.05 37.58 -68.22
C PHE A 35 78.06 38.29 -66.85
N GLY A 36 79.23 38.81 -66.46
CA GLY A 36 79.41 39.55 -65.21
C GLY A 36 79.71 38.68 -63.98
N ASP A 37 79.85 39.34 -62.83
CA ASP A 37 80.15 38.67 -61.55
C ASP A 37 79.00 37.77 -61.04
N ASP A 38 77.78 38.06 -61.49
CA ASP A 38 76.54 37.35 -61.10
C ASP A 38 76.15 36.23 -62.11
N GLU A 39 77.04 35.87 -63.03
CA GLU A 39 76.84 34.81 -64.05
C GLU A 39 75.52 34.89 -64.83
N ILE A 40 75.08 36.11 -65.17
CA ILE A 40 73.77 36.35 -65.77
C ILE A 40 73.72 35.83 -67.21
N SER A 41 72.62 35.19 -67.59
CA SER A 41 72.41 34.70 -68.96
C SER A 41 72.08 35.84 -69.94
N ILE A 42 72.35 35.62 -71.25
CA ILE A 42 71.97 36.58 -72.30
C ILE A 42 70.46 36.90 -72.32
N GLY A 43 69.61 35.95 -71.89
CA GLY A 43 68.17 36.14 -71.81
C GLY A 43 67.81 37.18 -70.75
N GLU A 44 68.32 36.99 -69.54
CA GLU A 44 68.14 37.90 -68.40
C GLU A 44 68.76 39.27 -68.67
N LEU A 45 69.94 39.32 -69.29
CA LEU A 45 70.57 40.60 -69.67
C LEU A 45 69.70 41.43 -70.62
N ILE A 46 69.09 40.77 -71.62
CA ILE A 46 68.16 41.43 -72.55
C ILE A 46 66.91 41.93 -71.82
N ASP A 47 66.40 41.17 -70.86
CA ASP A 47 65.18 41.54 -70.14
C ASP A 47 65.45 42.69 -69.14
N VAL A 48 66.59 42.69 -68.45
CA VAL A 48 67.07 43.85 -67.67
C VAL A 48 67.20 45.10 -68.54
N ALA A 49 67.74 44.96 -69.76
CA ALA A 49 67.86 46.08 -70.69
C ALA A 49 66.48 46.60 -71.16
N LYS A 50 65.49 45.72 -71.36
CA LYS A 50 64.11 46.11 -71.70
C LYS A 50 63.40 46.82 -70.55
N ASP A 51 63.57 46.32 -69.33
CA ASP A 51 62.99 46.95 -68.14
C ASP A 51 63.57 48.35 -67.92
N LEU A 52 64.87 48.50 -68.21
CA LEU A 52 65.53 49.80 -68.19
C LEU A 52 64.98 50.75 -69.26
N ILE A 53 64.79 50.25 -70.50
CA ILE A 53 64.17 51.03 -71.58
C ILE A 53 62.76 51.47 -71.19
N LEU A 54 61.95 50.56 -70.64
CA LEU A 54 60.58 50.86 -70.21
C LEU A 54 60.56 51.93 -69.11
N SER A 55 61.49 51.83 -68.17
CA SER A 55 61.66 52.80 -67.08
C SER A 55 62.10 54.17 -67.59
N LEU A 56 63.06 54.24 -68.50
CA LEU A 56 63.48 55.50 -69.11
C LEU A 56 62.40 56.11 -70.00
N ARG A 57 61.62 55.27 -70.70
CA ARG A 57 60.49 55.71 -71.54
C ARG A 57 59.32 56.26 -70.71
N SER A 58 59.06 55.69 -69.53
CA SER A 58 58.04 56.25 -68.63
C SER A 58 58.45 57.63 -68.10
N LEU A 59 59.74 57.84 -67.84
CA LEU A 59 60.31 59.13 -67.46
C LEU A 59 60.23 60.15 -68.61
N THR A 60 60.54 59.77 -69.85
CA THR A 60 60.43 60.68 -71.00
C THR A 60 58.99 61.02 -71.36
N ARG A 61 58.00 60.18 -71.06
CA ARG A 61 56.60 60.36 -71.51
C ARG A 61 55.90 61.59 -70.90
N SER A 62 56.34 62.11 -69.76
CA SER A 62 55.75 63.30 -69.11
C SER A 62 56.70 64.51 -69.15
N ARG A 63 56.27 65.59 -69.82
CA ARG A 63 57.07 66.81 -70.07
C ARG A 63 57.51 67.49 -68.77
N HIS A 64 56.65 67.45 -67.75
CA HIS A 64 56.89 68.09 -66.46
C HIS A 64 57.87 67.30 -65.58
N THR A 65 57.76 65.97 -65.56
CA THR A 65 58.57 65.07 -64.72
C THR A 65 59.99 64.96 -65.26
N PHE A 66 60.14 64.90 -66.59
CA PHE A 66 61.45 64.85 -67.23
C PHE A 66 62.23 66.16 -67.11
N SER A 67 61.56 67.31 -67.02
CA SER A 67 62.20 68.63 -66.82
C SER A 67 62.58 68.91 -65.37
N MET A 68 61.87 68.33 -64.40
CA MET A 68 62.18 68.47 -62.97
C MET A 68 63.22 67.48 -62.43
N LEU A 69 63.31 66.26 -62.99
CA LEU A 69 64.07 65.17 -62.37
C LEU A 69 65.42 64.86 -63.02
N VAL A 70 65.71 65.41 -64.20
CA VAL A 70 66.95 65.13 -64.93
C VAL A 70 67.54 66.43 -65.46
N GLU A 71 68.71 66.80 -64.93
CA GLU A 71 69.45 68.00 -65.33
C GLU A 71 69.95 67.90 -66.78
N ARG A 72 70.33 69.04 -67.36
CA ARG A 72 70.73 69.11 -68.79
C ARG A 72 71.96 68.23 -69.08
N ASP A 73 72.90 68.16 -68.15
CA ASP A 73 74.12 67.37 -68.29
C ASP A 73 73.87 65.87 -68.08
N GLU A 74 72.94 65.52 -67.18
CA GLU A 74 72.52 64.14 -66.93
C GLU A 74 71.82 63.50 -68.15
N ARG A 75 71.04 64.29 -68.90
CA ARG A 75 70.41 63.82 -70.16
C ARG A 75 71.45 63.45 -71.20
N GLN A 76 72.49 64.28 -71.33
CA GLN A 76 73.57 64.01 -72.26
C GLN A 76 74.36 62.78 -71.82
N ALA A 77 74.57 62.59 -70.51
CA ALA A 77 75.21 61.41 -69.95
C ALA A 77 74.41 60.12 -70.25
N ILE A 78 73.09 60.12 -69.98
CA ILE A 78 72.20 59.00 -70.29
C ILE A 78 72.22 58.69 -71.78
N ALA A 79 72.03 59.71 -72.62
CA ALA A 79 71.95 59.53 -74.07
C ALA A 79 73.27 58.98 -74.65
N SER A 80 74.42 59.52 -74.23
CA SER A 80 75.73 59.03 -74.66
C SER A 80 75.97 57.57 -74.25
N LYS A 81 75.44 57.17 -73.09
CA LYS A 81 75.55 55.79 -72.61
C LYS A 81 74.64 54.86 -73.41
N ILE A 82 73.43 55.29 -73.75
CA ILE A 82 72.51 54.55 -74.64
C ILE A 82 73.10 54.40 -76.03
N GLU A 83 73.72 55.43 -76.60
CA GLU A 83 74.42 55.33 -77.89
C GLU A 83 75.56 54.31 -77.84
N THR A 84 76.30 54.28 -76.72
CA THR A 84 77.36 53.29 -76.49
C THR A 84 76.77 51.88 -76.39
N LEU A 85 75.62 51.71 -75.73
CA LEU A 85 74.91 50.43 -75.65
C LEU A 85 74.43 49.97 -77.02
N ILE A 86 73.81 50.84 -77.81
CA ILE A 86 73.39 50.56 -79.20
C ILE A 86 74.58 50.11 -80.04
N LYS A 87 75.73 50.78 -79.92
CA LYS A 87 76.95 50.41 -80.64
C LYS A 87 77.43 49.01 -80.22
N ASN A 88 77.48 48.73 -78.91
CA ASN A 88 77.87 47.41 -78.41
C ASN A 88 76.93 46.30 -78.87
N THR A 89 75.63 46.58 -78.97
CA THR A 89 74.65 45.63 -79.49
C THR A 89 74.81 45.39 -81.00
N LYS A 90 75.13 46.42 -81.79
CA LYS A 90 75.38 46.30 -83.24
C LYS A 90 76.69 45.60 -83.56
N ASP A 91 77.73 45.87 -82.79
CA ASP A 91 79.08 45.29 -82.95
C ASP A 91 79.20 43.90 -82.29
N ASP A 92 78.09 43.36 -81.75
CA ASP A 92 78.00 42.03 -81.12
C ASP A 92 78.96 41.83 -79.93
N ARG A 93 79.24 42.90 -79.18
CA ARG A 93 80.14 42.92 -78.02
C ARG A 93 79.34 42.86 -76.71
N ILE A 94 78.89 41.66 -76.35
CA ILE A 94 77.96 41.41 -75.22
C ILE A 94 78.60 41.69 -73.85
N ASP A 95 79.89 41.42 -73.66
CA ASP A 95 80.57 41.74 -72.38
C ASP A 95 80.58 43.24 -72.09
N LEU A 96 80.80 44.04 -73.13
CA LEU A 96 80.74 45.50 -73.05
C LEU A 96 79.31 46.01 -72.94
N LEU A 97 78.32 45.26 -73.44
CA LEU A 97 76.90 45.55 -73.21
C LEU A 97 76.58 45.43 -71.73
N PHE A 98 76.95 44.30 -71.09
CA PHE A 98 76.77 44.09 -69.66
C PHE A 98 77.43 45.20 -68.83
N LYS A 99 78.73 45.45 -69.05
CA LYS A 99 79.48 46.46 -68.30
C LYS A 99 78.84 47.85 -68.41
N ASN A 100 78.47 48.27 -69.63
CA ASN A 100 77.87 49.58 -69.84
C ASN A 100 76.44 49.68 -69.32
N LEU A 101 75.70 48.57 -69.28
CA LEU A 101 74.35 48.52 -68.72
C LEU A 101 74.41 48.66 -67.19
N SER A 102 75.32 47.93 -66.55
CA SER A 102 75.57 48.05 -65.11
C SER A 102 76.04 49.45 -64.72
N GLU A 103 76.92 50.06 -65.52
CA GLU A 103 77.33 51.45 -65.32
C GLU A 103 76.16 52.44 -65.50
N LEU A 104 75.27 52.23 -66.46
CA LEU A 104 74.07 53.06 -66.64
C LEU A 104 73.10 52.90 -65.46
N ILE A 105 72.86 51.67 -64.99
CA ILE A 105 72.03 51.39 -63.81
C ILE A 105 72.62 52.08 -62.58
N ARG A 106 73.94 52.01 -62.37
CA ARG A 106 74.61 52.69 -61.26
C ARG A 106 74.50 54.21 -61.37
N MET A 107 74.66 54.74 -62.59
CA MET A 107 74.48 56.17 -62.85
C MET A 107 73.06 56.62 -62.53
N LEU A 108 72.05 55.86 -62.96
CA LEU A 108 70.64 56.15 -62.72
C LEU A 108 70.22 55.98 -61.26
N ARG A 109 70.87 55.10 -60.49
CA ARG A 109 70.69 55.01 -59.04
C ARG A 109 71.29 56.22 -58.31
N GLY A 110 72.39 56.78 -58.83
CA GLY A 110 73.03 57.98 -58.30
C GLY A 110 72.28 59.27 -58.64
N MET A 111 71.55 59.29 -59.77
CA MET A 111 70.60 60.34 -60.10
C MET A 111 69.36 60.18 -59.22
N ASN A 112 68.90 61.24 -58.57
CA ASN A 112 67.88 61.21 -57.52
C ASN A 112 66.45 60.98 -58.07
N LEU A 113 66.22 59.92 -58.85
CA LEU A 113 64.95 59.48 -59.46
C LEU A 113 63.93 58.93 -58.43
N ARG A 114 63.94 59.53 -57.23
CA ARG A 114 63.41 59.06 -55.94
C ARG A 114 61.87 58.95 -55.84
N SER A 115 61.10 59.17 -56.90
CA SER A 115 59.62 59.20 -56.81
C SER A 115 58.85 58.20 -57.69
N GLY A 116 59.51 57.48 -58.62
CA GLY A 116 58.81 56.51 -59.49
C GLY A 116 58.79 55.07 -58.97
N TRP A 117 59.81 54.66 -58.20
CA TRP A 117 59.98 53.28 -57.75
C TRP A 117 59.33 53.00 -56.38
N SER A 118 59.01 54.03 -55.59
CA SER A 118 58.41 53.90 -54.25
C SER A 118 56.88 53.71 -54.26
N LEU A 119 56.18 54.16 -55.30
CA LEU A 119 54.71 54.08 -55.37
C LEU A 119 54.22 52.64 -55.61
N VAL A 120 54.89 51.87 -56.47
CA VAL A 120 54.51 50.47 -56.75
C VAL A 120 54.88 49.54 -55.60
N ALA A 121 56.01 49.78 -54.93
CA ALA A 121 56.41 49.04 -53.73
C ALA A 121 55.45 49.32 -52.56
N GLY A 122 55.09 50.59 -52.31
CA GLY A 122 54.13 50.97 -51.25
C GLY A 122 52.71 50.45 -51.52
N ALA A 123 52.26 50.43 -52.78
CA ALA A 123 50.98 49.84 -53.14
C ALA A 123 50.94 48.33 -52.89
N LYS A 124 52.03 47.60 -53.20
CA LYS A 124 52.14 46.16 -52.91
C LYS A 124 52.13 45.87 -51.40
N GLU A 125 52.84 46.66 -50.60
CA GLU A 125 52.85 46.51 -49.14
C GLU A 125 51.45 46.73 -48.55
N SER A 126 50.75 47.79 -48.99
CA SER A 126 49.37 48.06 -48.53
C SER A 126 48.37 46.99 -48.95
N ALA A 127 48.54 46.39 -50.13
CA ALA A 127 47.70 45.29 -50.60
C ALA A 127 47.92 44.03 -49.75
N TYR A 128 49.17 43.75 -49.38
CA TYR A 128 49.52 42.64 -48.48
C TYR A 128 48.95 42.84 -47.06
N GLU A 129 49.00 44.06 -46.51
CA GLU A 129 48.37 44.36 -45.22
C GLU A 129 46.84 44.22 -45.26
N LEU A 130 46.21 44.62 -46.37
CA LEU A 130 44.77 44.46 -46.58
C LEU A 130 44.37 42.99 -46.66
N GLU A 131 45.17 42.17 -47.34
CA GLU A 131 44.96 40.72 -47.45
C GLU A 131 45.08 40.03 -46.08
N GLN A 132 46.07 40.39 -45.27
CA GLN A 132 46.18 39.89 -43.89
C GLN A 132 44.99 40.30 -43.02
N LYS A 133 44.52 41.53 -43.14
CA LYS A 133 43.33 42.01 -42.41
C LYS A 133 42.06 41.29 -42.87
N ALA A 134 41.93 41.01 -44.17
CA ALA A 134 40.81 40.23 -44.70
C ALA A 134 40.81 38.81 -44.13
N ALA A 135 41.95 38.12 -44.16
CA ALA A 135 42.08 36.77 -43.58
C ALA A 135 41.80 36.76 -42.06
N ALA A 136 42.23 37.79 -41.32
CA ALA A 136 41.92 37.92 -39.89
C ALA A 136 40.43 38.17 -39.62
N LEU A 137 39.75 38.91 -40.50
CA LEU A 137 38.30 39.13 -40.41
C LEU A 137 37.52 37.85 -40.72
N GLU A 138 37.90 37.10 -41.74
CA GLU A 138 37.30 35.79 -42.07
C GLU A 138 37.41 34.81 -40.90
N SER A 139 38.60 34.67 -40.31
CA SER A 139 38.80 33.81 -39.12
C SER A 139 37.93 34.26 -37.94
N ARG A 140 37.76 35.57 -37.76
CA ARG A 140 36.89 36.11 -36.71
C ARG A 140 35.42 35.82 -36.99
N GLU A 141 34.96 35.94 -38.23
CA GLU A 141 33.60 35.60 -38.65
C GLU A 141 33.28 34.14 -38.38
N GLU A 142 34.17 33.22 -38.76
CA GLU A 142 34.05 31.80 -38.45
C GLU A 142 33.93 31.55 -36.93
N SER A 143 34.77 32.22 -36.13
CA SER A 143 34.73 32.09 -34.67
C SER A 143 33.42 32.60 -34.06
N LEU A 144 32.84 33.66 -34.65
CA LEU A 144 31.57 34.22 -34.21
C LEU A 144 30.42 33.28 -34.58
N GLN A 145 30.47 32.67 -35.76
CA GLN A 145 29.47 31.72 -36.20
C GLN A 145 29.47 30.44 -35.35
N LEU A 146 30.65 29.95 -34.94
CA LEU A 146 30.77 28.86 -33.98
C LEU A 146 30.15 29.23 -32.61
N LYS A 147 30.40 30.44 -32.12
CA LYS A 147 29.81 30.93 -30.87
C LYS A 147 28.29 31.09 -30.97
N LEU A 148 27.79 31.57 -32.11
CA LEU A 148 26.36 31.73 -32.37
C LEU A 148 25.65 30.36 -32.36
N ASN A 149 26.19 29.38 -33.07
CA ASN A 149 25.68 28.00 -33.05
C ASN A 149 25.70 27.39 -31.64
N ALA A 150 26.74 27.66 -30.85
CA ALA A 150 26.81 27.20 -29.46
C ALA A 150 25.77 27.89 -28.57
N LEU A 151 25.47 29.16 -28.82
CA LEU A 151 24.46 29.93 -28.08
C LEU A 151 23.04 29.48 -28.43
N GLU A 152 22.77 29.17 -29.70
CA GLU A 152 21.50 28.60 -30.14
C GLU A 152 21.24 27.22 -29.51
N LYS A 153 22.26 26.36 -29.44
CA LYS A 153 22.16 25.08 -28.74
C LYS A 153 21.82 25.26 -27.26
N LYS A 154 22.49 26.18 -26.57
CA LYS A 154 22.20 26.49 -25.17
C LYS A 154 20.79 27.06 -24.98
N ALA A 155 20.32 27.92 -25.90
CA ALA A 155 18.96 28.46 -25.85
C ALA A 155 17.91 27.35 -25.99
N ALA A 156 18.14 26.37 -26.88
CA ALA A 156 17.27 25.20 -27.03
C ALA A 156 17.25 24.33 -25.77
N GLU A 157 18.41 24.13 -25.11
CA GLU A 157 18.49 23.41 -23.84
C GLU A 157 17.71 24.13 -22.72
N VAL A 158 17.79 25.46 -22.66
CA VAL A 158 17.05 26.27 -21.68
C VAL A 158 15.54 26.14 -21.86
N GLU A 159 15.03 26.16 -23.09
CA GLU A 159 13.59 25.95 -23.32
C GLU A 159 13.16 24.53 -22.92
N LYS A 160 13.98 23.51 -23.20
CA LYS A 160 13.70 22.15 -22.72
C LYS A 160 13.64 22.05 -21.21
N ILE A 161 14.56 22.70 -20.50
CA ILE A 161 14.56 22.76 -19.02
C ILE A 161 13.30 23.47 -18.52
N LYS A 162 12.88 24.55 -19.17
CA LYS A 162 11.67 25.30 -18.80
C LYS A 162 10.39 24.47 -18.98
N GLU A 163 10.30 23.69 -20.07
CA GLU A 163 9.20 22.73 -20.25
C GLU A 163 9.18 21.67 -19.15
N GLN A 164 10.34 21.12 -18.77
CA GLN A 164 10.44 20.15 -17.68
C GLN A 164 10.01 20.76 -16.34
N ILE A 165 10.45 21.99 -16.02
CA ILE A 165 10.05 22.70 -14.80
C ILE A 165 8.53 22.92 -14.76
N SER A 166 7.93 23.32 -15.88
CA SER A 166 6.47 23.49 -16.00
C SER A 166 5.74 22.17 -15.73
N ASN A 167 6.24 21.06 -16.28
CA ASN A 167 5.65 19.74 -16.05
C ASN A 167 5.78 19.30 -14.58
N TYR A 168 6.97 19.47 -13.97
CA TYR A 168 7.16 19.17 -12.55
C TYR A 168 6.27 20.04 -11.65
N SER A 169 6.11 21.32 -11.97
CA SER A 169 5.22 22.21 -11.23
C SER A 169 3.76 21.74 -11.27
N LYS A 170 3.29 21.22 -12.42
CA LYS A 170 1.95 20.63 -12.53
C LYS A 170 1.83 19.36 -11.68
N SER A 171 2.82 18.47 -11.73
CA SER A 171 2.82 17.24 -10.92
C SER A 171 2.85 17.54 -9.42
N ILE A 172 3.61 18.53 -8.98
CA ILE A 172 3.63 18.99 -7.59
C ILE A 172 2.27 19.55 -7.18
N GLY A 173 1.64 20.36 -8.04
CA GLY A 173 0.28 20.87 -7.79
C GLY A 173 -0.77 19.77 -7.66
N GLN A 174 -0.69 18.74 -8.52
CA GLN A 174 -1.56 17.56 -8.40
C GLN A 174 -1.29 16.75 -7.13
N PHE A 175 -0.02 16.60 -6.75
CA PHE A 175 0.35 15.92 -5.53
C PHE A 175 -0.17 16.66 -4.29
N ALA A 176 -0.03 17.99 -4.22
CA ALA A 176 -0.59 18.80 -3.14
C ALA A 176 -2.11 18.64 -3.03
N ALA A 177 -2.84 18.72 -4.15
CA ALA A 177 -4.29 18.51 -4.15
C ALA A 177 -4.69 17.09 -3.67
N ASN A 178 -3.88 16.07 -3.98
CA ASN A 178 -4.12 14.71 -3.48
C ASN A 178 -3.85 14.59 -1.98
N ILE A 179 -2.88 15.33 -1.43
CA ILE A 179 -2.64 15.39 0.01
C ILE A 179 -3.82 16.05 0.72
N ASP A 180 -4.29 17.19 0.23
CA ASP A 180 -5.46 17.89 0.81
C ASP A 180 -6.70 16.98 0.81
N ASN A 181 -6.95 16.24 -0.28
CA ASN A 181 -8.06 15.29 -0.36
C ASN A 181 -7.91 14.13 0.63
N ARG A 182 -6.69 13.62 0.82
CA ARG A 182 -6.42 12.54 1.79
C ARG A 182 -6.56 13.02 3.22
N GLU A 183 -6.20 14.27 3.52
CA GLU A 183 -6.39 14.87 4.84
C GLU A 183 -7.88 14.93 5.20
N ILE A 184 -8.73 15.39 4.28
CA ILE A 184 -10.19 15.39 4.45
C ILE A 184 -10.75 13.97 4.66
N GLU A 185 -10.25 12.99 3.90
CA GLU A 185 -10.67 11.59 4.06
C GLU A 185 -10.26 11.02 5.42
N LEU A 186 -9.05 11.34 5.90
CA LEU A 186 -8.55 10.93 7.21
C LEU A 186 -9.36 11.55 8.35
N GLU A 187 -9.72 12.84 8.25
CA GLU A 187 -10.59 13.50 9.24
C GLU A 187 -11.96 12.80 9.31
N LYS A 188 -12.56 12.50 8.17
CA LYS A 188 -13.83 11.77 8.09
C LYS A 188 -13.71 10.35 8.66
N GLN A 189 -12.59 9.68 8.40
CA GLN A 189 -12.34 8.35 8.95
C GLN A 189 -12.19 8.41 10.47
N ALA A 190 -11.48 9.41 11.00
CA ALA A 190 -11.33 9.62 12.43
C ALA A 190 -12.68 9.88 13.13
N GLU A 191 -13.54 10.70 12.53
CA GLU A 191 -14.90 10.94 13.04
C GLU A 191 -15.74 9.65 13.03
N THR A 192 -15.64 8.87 11.95
CA THR A 192 -16.36 7.59 11.83
C THR A 192 -15.87 6.57 12.85
N SER A 193 -14.56 6.47 13.08
CA SER A 193 -13.96 5.61 14.10
C SER A 193 -14.42 5.99 15.50
N LYS A 194 -14.47 7.29 15.81
CA LYS A 194 -14.99 7.77 17.10
C LYS A 194 -16.46 7.39 17.30
N ASN A 195 -17.30 7.55 16.27
CA ASN A 195 -18.70 7.12 16.33
C ASN A 195 -18.83 5.61 16.58
N PHE A 196 -17.98 4.79 15.95
CA PHE A 196 -17.98 3.34 16.20
C PHE A 196 -17.55 3.00 17.63
N GLU A 197 -16.58 3.70 18.21
CA GLU A 197 -16.15 3.50 19.59
C GLU A 197 -17.28 3.84 20.58
N GLU A 198 -17.96 4.99 20.39
CA GLU A 198 -19.13 5.38 21.20
C GLU A 198 -20.25 4.32 21.12
N ARG A 199 -20.55 3.83 19.91
CA ARG A 199 -21.57 2.77 19.72
C ARG A 199 -21.17 1.44 20.34
N LEU A 200 -19.89 1.08 20.32
CA LEU A 200 -19.39 -0.13 20.98
C LEU A 200 -19.59 -0.06 22.49
N GLU A 201 -19.28 1.09 23.11
CA GLU A 201 -19.50 1.30 24.54
C GLU A 201 -21.00 1.24 24.91
N GLU A 202 -21.88 1.81 24.07
CA GLU A 202 -23.32 1.68 24.24
C GLU A 202 -23.81 0.22 24.12
N PHE A 203 -23.29 -0.53 23.15
CA PHE A 203 -23.65 -1.95 22.97
C PHE A 203 -23.17 -2.82 24.13
N GLU A 204 -21.99 -2.55 24.69
CA GLU A 204 -21.48 -3.26 25.86
C GLU A 204 -22.39 -3.04 27.08
N LYS A 205 -22.77 -1.78 27.36
CA LYS A 205 -23.74 -1.45 28.42
C LYS A 205 -25.09 -2.12 28.21
N LEU A 206 -25.61 -2.12 26.98
CA LEU A 206 -26.87 -2.79 26.65
C LEU A 206 -26.77 -4.31 26.84
N GLN A 207 -25.65 -4.91 26.45
CA GLN A 207 -25.42 -6.34 26.61
C GLN A 207 -25.45 -6.74 28.10
N ASP A 208 -24.81 -5.98 28.98
CA ASP A 208 -24.85 -6.24 30.42
C ASP A 208 -26.27 -6.17 30.97
N ILE A 209 -27.04 -5.14 30.59
CA ILE A 209 -28.46 -5.01 30.98
C ILE A 209 -29.28 -6.20 30.49
N TYR A 210 -29.09 -6.64 29.25
CA TYR A 210 -29.82 -7.80 28.71
C TYR A 210 -29.41 -9.10 29.37
N LEU A 211 -28.14 -9.25 29.74
CA LEU A 211 -27.62 -10.42 30.43
C LEU A 211 -28.19 -10.50 31.85
N GLU A 212 -28.27 -9.37 32.56
CA GLU A 212 -28.92 -9.28 33.87
C GLU A 212 -30.42 -9.63 33.77
N LYS A 213 -31.14 -9.05 32.81
CA LYS A 213 -32.55 -9.38 32.56
C LYS A 213 -32.76 -10.86 32.21
N ALA A 214 -31.88 -11.45 31.41
CA ALA A 214 -31.96 -12.87 31.07
C ALA A 214 -31.77 -13.75 32.31
N LYS A 215 -30.80 -13.43 33.18
CA LYS A 215 -30.59 -14.14 34.45
C LYS A 215 -31.81 -14.04 35.38
N ASP A 216 -32.38 -12.85 35.50
CA ASP A 216 -33.60 -12.63 36.30
C ASP A 216 -34.78 -13.45 35.75
N LEU A 217 -35.02 -13.42 34.44
CA LEU A 217 -36.07 -14.23 33.80
C LEU A 217 -35.86 -15.74 34.00
N ILE A 218 -34.63 -16.23 33.92
CA ILE A 218 -34.31 -17.63 34.20
C ILE A 218 -34.65 -17.97 35.66
N SER A 219 -34.22 -17.14 36.62
CA SER A 219 -34.52 -17.35 38.04
C SER A 219 -36.03 -17.33 38.34
N GLN A 220 -36.78 -16.45 37.68
CA GLN A 220 -38.24 -16.40 37.80
C GLN A 220 -38.91 -17.65 37.21
N ALA A 221 -38.44 -18.11 36.05
CA ALA A 221 -38.95 -19.31 35.40
C ALA A 221 -38.68 -20.57 36.23
N GLU A 222 -37.48 -20.70 36.81
CA GLU A 222 -37.14 -21.79 37.74
C GLU A 222 -38.05 -21.78 38.97
N THR A 223 -38.23 -20.60 39.59
CA THR A 223 -39.13 -20.45 40.74
C THR A 223 -40.56 -20.85 40.39
N ALA A 224 -41.08 -20.38 39.25
CA ALA A 224 -42.44 -20.70 38.81
C ALA A 224 -42.62 -22.21 38.54
N LEU A 225 -41.59 -22.88 38.02
CA LEU A 225 -41.60 -24.32 37.80
C LEU A 225 -41.58 -25.10 39.12
N GLU A 226 -40.73 -24.73 40.08
CA GLU A 226 -40.67 -25.34 41.41
C GLU A 226 -42.03 -25.20 42.13
N VAL A 227 -42.64 -24.00 42.13
CA VAL A 227 -43.96 -23.77 42.73
C VAL A 227 -45.03 -24.61 42.04
N ARG A 228 -45.09 -24.60 40.70
CA ARG A 228 -46.11 -25.34 39.95
C ARG A 228 -46.01 -26.85 40.14
N THR A 229 -44.79 -27.39 40.22
CA THR A 229 -44.58 -28.82 40.49
C THR A 229 -45.03 -29.19 41.91
N ALA A 230 -44.73 -28.34 42.90
CA ALA A 230 -45.20 -28.51 44.27
C ALA A 230 -46.73 -28.44 44.39
N GLU A 231 -47.37 -27.48 43.72
CA GLU A 231 -48.84 -27.38 43.66
C GLU A 231 -49.47 -28.61 42.99
N GLY A 232 -48.90 -29.07 41.88
CA GLY A 232 -49.36 -30.26 41.15
C GLY A 232 -49.33 -31.52 42.03
N LEU A 233 -48.17 -31.80 42.65
CA LEU A 233 -47.99 -32.95 43.54
C LEU A 233 -48.87 -32.84 44.79
N SER A 234 -48.99 -31.64 45.39
CA SER A 234 -49.86 -31.39 46.53
C SER A 234 -51.33 -31.63 46.20
N LYS A 235 -51.79 -31.22 45.01
CA LYS A 235 -53.15 -31.47 44.53
C LYS A 235 -53.42 -32.96 44.38
N ASP A 236 -52.46 -33.73 43.88
CA ASP A 236 -52.60 -35.18 43.78
C ASP A 236 -52.72 -35.84 45.16
N PHE A 237 -51.93 -35.42 46.15
CA PHE A 237 -52.09 -35.89 47.53
C PHE A 237 -53.46 -35.52 48.12
N LYS A 238 -53.93 -34.28 47.90
CA LYS A 238 -55.27 -33.83 48.31
C LYS A 238 -56.38 -34.72 47.74
N THR A 239 -56.29 -35.07 46.45
CA THR A 239 -57.30 -35.95 45.83
C THR A 239 -57.28 -37.36 46.41
N LYS A 240 -56.10 -37.88 46.77
CA LYS A 240 -55.95 -39.20 47.43
C LYS A 240 -56.48 -39.17 48.86
N ALA A 241 -56.18 -38.13 49.63
CA ALA A 241 -56.71 -37.92 50.98
C ALA A 241 -58.24 -37.81 50.98
N GLN A 242 -58.81 -37.03 50.05
CA GLN A 242 -60.26 -36.88 49.92
C GLN A 242 -60.95 -38.19 49.51
N LYS A 243 -60.34 -38.99 48.63
CA LYS A 243 -60.85 -40.33 48.28
C LYS A 243 -60.82 -41.27 49.49
N ALA A 244 -59.75 -41.25 50.28
CA ALA A 244 -59.59 -42.07 51.49
C ALA A 244 -60.56 -41.65 52.62
N SER A 245 -60.78 -40.34 52.82
CA SER A 245 -61.71 -39.80 53.83
C SER A 245 -63.15 -39.62 53.33
N SER A 246 -63.50 -40.18 52.17
CA SER A 246 -64.83 -40.01 51.58
C SER A 246 -65.95 -40.53 52.48
N LYS A 247 -67.21 -40.17 52.18
CA LYS A 247 -68.41 -40.67 52.86
C LYS A 247 -68.48 -42.22 52.90
N ALA A 248 -67.75 -42.90 52.02
CA ALA A 248 -67.60 -44.36 52.05
C ALA A 248 -66.88 -44.87 53.31
N SER A 249 -66.00 -44.08 53.94
CA SER A 249 -65.39 -44.45 55.23
C SER A 249 -66.42 -44.51 56.35
N LEU A 250 -67.44 -43.64 56.33
CA LEU A 250 -68.57 -43.68 57.27
C LEU A 250 -69.46 -44.92 57.06
N LEU A 251 -69.48 -45.51 55.86
CA LEU A 251 -70.18 -46.77 55.61
C LEU A 251 -69.59 -47.92 56.43
N TRP A 252 -68.26 -47.92 56.69
CA TRP A 252 -67.64 -48.93 57.57
C TRP A 252 -68.08 -48.79 59.03
N VAL A 253 -68.28 -47.56 59.50
CA VAL A 253 -68.80 -47.30 60.85
C VAL A 253 -70.25 -47.77 60.96
N LEU A 254 -71.07 -47.47 59.95
CA LEU A 254 -72.47 -47.90 59.89
C LEU A 254 -72.56 -49.43 59.81
N LEU A 255 -71.69 -50.07 59.02
CA LEU A 255 -71.61 -51.53 58.91
C LEU A 255 -71.17 -52.18 60.23
N ALA A 256 -70.18 -51.62 60.93
CA ALA A 256 -69.77 -52.09 62.25
C ALA A 256 -70.92 -51.98 63.27
N ALA A 257 -71.63 -50.84 63.28
CA ALA A 257 -72.80 -50.64 64.13
C ALA A 257 -73.93 -51.64 63.82
N ALA A 258 -74.17 -51.95 62.54
CA ALA A 258 -75.15 -52.94 62.13
C ALA A 258 -74.79 -54.35 62.61
N PHE A 259 -73.52 -54.76 62.56
CA PHE A 259 -73.06 -56.05 63.10
C PHE A 259 -73.24 -56.15 64.62
N ILE A 260 -72.95 -55.08 65.36
CA ILE A 260 -73.16 -55.03 66.82
C ILE A 260 -74.65 -55.12 67.16
N ALA A 261 -75.50 -54.36 66.45
CA ALA A 261 -76.95 -54.40 66.63
C ALA A 261 -77.52 -55.81 66.32
N GLY A 262 -77.01 -56.47 65.27
CA GLY A 262 -77.37 -57.85 64.93
C GLY A 262 -77.00 -58.85 66.03
N ALA A 263 -75.81 -58.71 66.63
CA ALA A 263 -75.38 -59.57 67.74
C ALA A 263 -76.28 -59.39 68.97
N LEU A 264 -76.63 -58.14 69.31
CA LEU A 264 -77.57 -57.83 70.40
C LEU A 264 -78.97 -58.39 70.13
N TYR A 265 -79.47 -58.26 68.89
CA TYR A 265 -80.78 -58.78 68.51
C TYR A 265 -80.87 -60.30 68.62
N ILE A 266 -79.83 -61.02 68.17
CA ILE A 266 -79.75 -62.48 68.30
C ILE A 266 -79.66 -62.88 69.78
N GLY A 267 -78.86 -62.16 70.58
CA GLY A 267 -78.77 -62.36 72.02
C GLY A 267 -80.11 -62.22 72.72
N TYR A 268 -80.87 -61.16 72.41
CA TYR A 268 -82.23 -60.95 72.94
C TYR A 268 -83.19 -62.08 72.51
N LYS A 269 -83.17 -62.48 71.23
CA LYS A 269 -84.04 -63.54 70.71
C LYS A 269 -83.77 -64.94 71.27
N ILE A 270 -82.60 -65.17 71.87
CA ILE A 270 -82.30 -66.42 72.61
C ILE A 270 -82.99 -66.42 73.98
N ILE A 271 -83.12 -65.26 74.63
CA ILE A 271 -83.71 -65.12 75.97
C ILE A 271 -85.25 -65.21 75.93
N GLU A 272 -85.88 -64.72 74.86
CA GLU A 272 -87.35 -64.64 74.73
C GLU A 272 -88.02 -65.96 74.27
N SER A 273 -87.29 -66.91 73.70
CA SER A 273 -87.89 -68.11 73.10
C SER A 273 -88.26 -69.20 74.12
N SER A 274 -89.57 -69.51 74.24
CA SER A 274 -90.14 -70.47 75.20
C SER A 274 -90.13 -71.95 74.77
N SER A 275 -89.59 -72.29 73.59
CA SER A 275 -89.39 -73.67 73.13
C SER A 275 -87.92 -73.93 72.81
N LEU A 276 -87.23 -74.63 73.72
CA LEU A 276 -85.79 -74.88 73.65
C LEU A 276 -85.49 -76.13 72.81
N ASP A 277 -85.44 -75.97 71.49
CA ASP A 277 -84.72 -76.92 70.65
C ASP A 277 -83.22 -76.61 70.73
N ILE A 278 -82.45 -77.51 71.35
CA ILE A 278 -81.01 -77.34 71.64
C ILE A 278 -80.21 -77.02 70.37
N SER A 279 -80.64 -77.58 69.23
CA SER A 279 -80.04 -77.31 67.91
C SER A 279 -80.10 -75.82 67.53
N HIS A 280 -81.22 -75.15 67.83
CA HIS A 280 -81.43 -73.75 67.50
C HIS A 280 -80.64 -72.79 68.40
N VAL A 281 -80.41 -73.15 69.66
CA VAL A 281 -79.61 -72.37 70.60
C VAL A 281 -78.12 -72.42 70.21
N ILE A 282 -77.61 -73.62 69.89
CA ILE A 282 -76.21 -73.80 69.46
C ILE A 282 -75.93 -73.05 68.16
N ALA A 283 -76.85 -73.10 67.19
CA ALA A 283 -76.72 -72.39 65.91
C ALA A 283 -76.72 -70.86 66.05
N ARG A 284 -77.48 -70.29 67.00
CA ARG A 284 -77.49 -68.84 67.25
C ARG A 284 -76.29 -68.39 68.08
N LEU A 285 -75.83 -69.23 69.02
CA LEU A 285 -74.65 -68.96 69.84
C LEU A 285 -73.37 -68.95 69.00
N SER A 286 -73.25 -69.82 68.00
CA SER A 286 -72.11 -69.84 67.07
C SER A 286 -72.06 -68.63 66.11
N LEU A 287 -73.19 -67.93 65.93
CA LEU A 287 -73.28 -66.75 65.06
C LEU A 287 -72.75 -65.47 65.72
N ILE A 288 -72.76 -65.40 67.06
CA ILE A 288 -72.28 -64.23 67.81
C ILE A 288 -70.77 -63.96 67.56
N PRO A 289 -69.86 -64.96 67.64
CA PRO A 289 -68.46 -64.77 67.27
C PRO A 289 -68.27 -64.25 65.83
N VAL A 290 -69.04 -64.74 64.87
CA VAL A 290 -68.97 -64.28 63.46
C VAL A 290 -69.32 -62.80 63.34
N LEU A 291 -70.39 -62.36 64.02
CA LEU A 291 -70.79 -60.95 64.02
C LEU A 291 -69.77 -60.04 64.72
N LEU A 292 -69.17 -60.50 65.82
CA LEU A 292 -68.10 -59.77 66.50
C LEU A 292 -66.86 -59.63 65.62
N THR A 293 -66.46 -60.67 64.90
CA THR A 293 -65.35 -60.60 63.94
C THR A 293 -65.65 -59.66 62.76
N GLY A 294 -66.91 -59.64 62.28
CA GLY A 294 -67.37 -58.69 61.26
C GLY A 294 -67.32 -57.24 61.74
N ALA A 295 -67.75 -56.97 62.96
CA ALA A 295 -67.67 -55.64 63.59
C ALA A 295 -66.21 -55.20 63.78
N TRP A 296 -65.34 -56.09 64.27
CA TRP A 296 -63.91 -55.80 64.41
C TRP A 296 -63.24 -55.49 63.07
N PHE A 297 -63.50 -56.29 62.04
CA PHE A 297 -62.97 -56.05 60.70
C PHE A 297 -63.40 -54.69 60.14
N ALA A 298 -64.68 -54.35 60.27
CA ALA A 298 -65.22 -53.06 59.81
C ALA A 298 -64.59 -51.87 60.57
N ALA A 299 -64.41 -51.99 61.89
CA ALA A 299 -63.71 -50.98 62.69
C ALA A 299 -62.23 -50.84 62.30
N ASN A 300 -61.52 -51.94 62.10
CA ASN A 300 -60.12 -51.93 61.69
C ASN A 300 -59.93 -51.31 60.30
N ARG A 301 -60.87 -51.55 59.37
CA ARG A 301 -60.88 -50.91 58.05
C ARG A 301 -61.16 -49.41 58.12
N TYR A 302 -62.04 -48.96 59.01
CA TYR A 302 -62.25 -47.54 59.24
C TYR A 302 -60.99 -46.84 59.76
N ILE A 303 -60.34 -47.41 60.79
CA ILE A 303 -59.10 -46.88 61.35
C ILE A 303 -58.00 -46.83 60.28
N PHE A 304 -57.85 -47.89 59.50
CA PHE A 304 -56.89 -47.94 58.39
C PHE A 304 -57.15 -46.83 57.36
N GLN A 305 -58.40 -46.63 56.93
CA GLN A 305 -58.74 -45.57 55.97
C GLN A 305 -58.51 -44.16 56.53
N LYS A 306 -58.74 -43.95 57.83
CA LYS A 306 -58.48 -42.66 58.49
C LYS A 306 -57.00 -42.35 58.60
N ASN A 307 -56.20 -43.30 59.06
CA ASN A 307 -54.74 -43.15 59.12
C ASN A 307 -54.13 -42.93 57.73
N LEU A 308 -54.68 -43.58 56.71
CA LEU A 308 -54.30 -43.38 55.31
C LEU A 308 -54.62 -41.97 54.82
N ALA A 309 -55.79 -41.42 55.19
CA ALA A 309 -56.17 -40.06 54.83
C ALA A 309 -55.27 -39.02 55.51
N GLU A 310 -55.00 -39.20 56.80
CA GLU A 310 -54.13 -38.31 57.59
C GLU A 310 -52.69 -38.28 57.06
N ASP A 311 -52.14 -39.44 56.66
CA ASP A 311 -50.80 -39.51 56.04
C ASP A 311 -50.74 -38.76 54.70
N TYR A 312 -51.79 -38.83 53.89
CA TYR A 312 -51.87 -38.06 52.63
C TYR A 312 -52.04 -36.56 52.86
N ASP A 313 -52.83 -36.15 53.86
CA ASP A 313 -52.97 -34.74 54.25
C ASP A 313 -51.63 -34.19 54.76
N TYR A 314 -50.89 -34.97 55.56
CA TYR A 314 -49.53 -34.61 56.00
C TYR A 314 -48.57 -34.46 54.80
N LYS A 315 -48.56 -35.42 53.87
CA LYS A 315 -47.71 -35.36 52.66
C LYS A 315 -48.07 -34.18 51.75
N GLN A 316 -49.35 -33.82 51.67
CA GLN A 316 -49.78 -32.62 50.95
C GLN A 316 -49.15 -31.34 51.56
N VAL A 317 -49.27 -31.17 52.87
CA VAL A 317 -48.72 -29.99 53.57
C VAL A 317 -47.20 -29.94 53.46
N LEU A 318 -46.53 -31.10 53.58
CA LEU A 318 -45.09 -31.22 53.40
C LEU A 318 -44.66 -30.80 51.98
N MET A 319 -45.38 -31.26 50.95
CA MET A 319 -45.10 -30.91 49.55
C MET A 319 -45.35 -29.42 49.26
N SER A 320 -46.43 -28.85 49.82
CA SER A 320 -46.76 -27.42 49.64
C SER A 320 -45.74 -26.50 50.32
N SER A 321 -45.22 -26.90 51.48
CA SER A 321 -44.23 -26.12 52.23
C SER A 321 -42.79 -26.33 51.76
N HIS A 322 -42.52 -27.40 51.00
CA HIS A 322 -41.19 -27.76 50.52
C HIS A 322 -40.48 -26.62 49.78
N VAL A 323 -41.19 -25.91 48.90
CA VAL A 323 -40.60 -24.84 48.07
C VAL A 323 -40.10 -23.67 48.92
N ALA A 324 -40.83 -23.30 49.97
CA ALA A 324 -40.42 -22.22 50.86
C ALA A 324 -39.19 -22.63 51.70
N PHE A 325 -39.17 -23.84 52.22
CA PHE A 325 -38.05 -24.35 53.02
C PHE A 325 -36.79 -24.62 52.17
N SER A 326 -36.94 -25.23 50.99
CA SER A 326 -35.84 -25.48 50.07
C SER A 326 -35.18 -24.18 49.62
N ARG A 327 -35.97 -23.12 49.40
CA ARG A 327 -35.48 -21.79 49.03
C ARG A 327 -34.73 -21.13 50.18
N GLN A 328 -35.31 -21.09 51.38
CA GLN A 328 -34.65 -20.51 52.55
C GLN A 328 -33.30 -21.20 52.82
N LEU A 329 -33.23 -22.52 52.62
CA LEU A 329 -32.01 -23.32 52.81
C LEU A 329 -30.98 -23.17 51.67
N LYS A 330 -31.38 -22.78 50.46
CA LYS A 330 -30.46 -22.47 49.34
C LYS A 330 -29.90 -21.05 49.43
N GLU A 331 -30.70 -20.09 49.92
CA GLU A 331 -30.33 -18.67 50.02
C GLU A 331 -29.44 -18.39 51.23
N ASP A 332 -29.69 -19.07 52.36
CA ASP A 332 -28.80 -19.05 53.51
C ASP A 332 -27.56 -19.89 53.14
N LYS A 333 -26.37 -19.30 53.06
CA LYS A 333 -25.11 -19.93 52.60
C LYS A 333 -24.61 -21.08 53.52
N GLY A 334 -25.50 -21.69 54.30
CA GLY A 334 -25.24 -22.91 55.06
C GLY A 334 -24.82 -24.01 54.10
N SER A 335 -23.80 -24.76 54.50
CA SER A 335 -23.18 -25.83 53.72
C SER A 335 -24.22 -26.68 52.98
N ASP A 336 -23.96 -26.96 51.70
CA ASP A 336 -24.75 -27.84 50.82
C ASP A 336 -25.20 -29.14 51.53
N GLU A 337 -24.47 -29.58 52.55
CA GLU A 337 -24.80 -30.66 53.47
C GLU A 337 -26.17 -30.52 54.16
N TYR A 338 -26.53 -29.35 54.68
CA TYR A 338 -27.84 -29.13 55.34
C TYR A 338 -29.00 -29.19 54.35
N TYR A 339 -28.80 -28.58 53.17
CA TYR A 339 -29.77 -28.66 52.09
C TYR A 339 -29.93 -30.11 51.59
N GLN A 340 -28.82 -30.82 51.38
CA GLN A 340 -28.84 -32.23 50.99
C GLN A 340 -29.51 -33.13 52.02
N ASP A 341 -29.26 -32.92 53.31
CA ASP A 341 -29.90 -33.69 54.38
C ASP A 341 -31.38 -33.38 54.52
N TYR A 342 -31.78 -32.12 54.34
CA TYR A 342 -33.19 -31.75 54.22
C TYR A 342 -33.86 -32.46 53.03
N ILE A 343 -33.25 -32.43 51.83
CA ILE A 343 -33.79 -33.12 50.64
C ILE A 343 -33.88 -34.63 50.88
N LYS A 344 -32.85 -35.27 51.45
CA LYS A 344 -32.88 -36.70 51.80
C LYS A 344 -34.01 -37.00 52.78
N GLY A 345 -34.22 -36.16 53.79
CA GLY A 345 -35.29 -36.30 54.77
C GLY A 345 -36.67 -36.15 54.13
N PHE A 346 -36.86 -35.11 53.32
CA PHE A 346 -38.08 -34.85 52.55
C PHE A 346 -38.43 -36.01 51.62
N LEU A 347 -37.46 -36.46 50.81
CA LEU A 347 -37.65 -37.62 49.92
C LEU A 347 -37.99 -38.87 50.72
N ARG A 348 -37.29 -39.14 51.83
CA ARG A 348 -37.57 -40.29 52.69
C ARG A 348 -39.01 -40.29 53.22
N GLU A 349 -39.56 -39.13 53.57
CA GLU A 349 -40.92 -39.03 54.08
C GLU A 349 -41.98 -39.14 52.96
N ILE A 350 -41.71 -38.58 51.77
CA ILE A 350 -42.60 -38.70 50.61
C ILE A 350 -42.64 -40.14 50.06
N TYR A 351 -41.50 -40.83 50.02
CA TYR A 351 -41.39 -42.22 49.52
C TYR A 351 -41.87 -43.28 50.51
N GLN A 352 -42.03 -42.95 51.80
CA GLN A 352 -42.54 -43.90 52.79
C GLN A 352 -43.97 -44.36 52.42
N HIS A 353 -44.23 -45.66 52.54
CA HIS A 353 -45.56 -46.23 52.31
C HIS A 353 -46.60 -45.61 53.25
N PRO A 354 -47.81 -45.31 52.75
CA PRO A 354 -48.83 -44.68 53.57
C PRO A 354 -49.45 -45.72 54.52
N VAL A 355 -49.62 -45.32 55.78
CA VAL A 355 -49.86 -46.17 56.97
C VAL A 355 -48.57 -46.82 57.47
N LYS A 356 -47.96 -46.18 58.49
CA LYS A 356 -46.90 -46.78 59.30
C LYS A 356 -47.47 -48.05 59.92
N SER A 357 -46.87 -49.21 59.65
CA SER A 357 -47.18 -50.40 60.43
C SER A 357 -46.84 -50.07 61.88
N ASN A 358 -47.87 -49.97 62.72
CA ASN A 358 -47.66 -49.74 64.14
C ASN A 358 -46.90 -50.94 64.70
N GLY A 359 -45.62 -50.71 64.99
CA GLY A 359 -44.76 -51.66 65.71
C GLY A 359 -44.15 -52.73 64.82
N ILE A 360 -42.86 -52.96 65.01
CA ILE A 360 -42.00 -53.92 64.30
C ILE A 360 -41.54 -53.39 62.93
N GLU A 361 -40.50 -52.56 62.93
CA GLU A 361 -39.41 -52.53 61.94
C GLU A 361 -38.50 -51.32 62.21
N ARG A 362 -37.70 -51.42 63.28
CA ARG A 362 -36.52 -50.54 63.48
C ARG A 362 -35.19 -51.29 63.23
N ASN A 363 -35.23 -52.50 62.68
CA ASN A 363 -34.05 -53.36 62.58
C ASN A 363 -33.58 -53.75 61.17
N GLU A 364 -34.11 -53.14 60.10
CA GLU A 364 -33.68 -53.49 58.72
C GLU A 364 -32.65 -52.52 58.09
N LEU A 365 -32.10 -51.57 58.85
CA LEU A 365 -31.11 -50.61 58.31
C LEU A 365 -29.67 -51.17 58.15
N ASN A 366 -29.43 -52.46 58.42
CA ASN A 366 -28.10 -53.07 58.34
C ASN A 366 -27.89 -54.11 57.21
N GLN A 367 -28.83 -54.30 56.27
CA GLN A 367 -28.68 -55.30 55.20
C GLN A 367 -28.83 -54.79 53.75
N SER A 368 -28.54 -53.53 53.43
CA SER A 368 -28.48 -53.05 52.04
C SER A 368 -27.09 -52.68 51.50
N LYS A 369 -26.00 -53.20 52.10
CA LYS A 369 -24.67 -53.24 51.45
C LYS A 369 -24.53 -54.46 50.52
N ASN A 370 -25.52 -54.74 49.67
CA ASN A 370 -25.30 -55.52 48.44
C ASN A 370 -26.59 -55.60 47.62
N LYS A 371 -26.79 -54.65 46.72
CA LYS A 371 -27.56 -54.93 45.49
C LYS A 371 -27.14 -53.94 44.41
N LYS A 372 -26.68 -54.52 43.29
CA LYS A 372 -26.33 -53.82 42.06
C LYS A 372 -27.49 -52.91 41.61
N PRO A 373 -27.21 -51.76 40.99
CA PRO A 373 -28.26 -50.86 40.52
C PRO A 373 -29.09 -51.56 39.46
N ILE A 374 -30.41 -51.48 39.63
CA ILE A 374 -31.40 -51.91 38.67
C ILE A 374 -31.39 -50.87 37.54
N GLU A 375 -30.90 -51.31 36.40
CA GLU A 375 -30.97 -50.65 35.10
C GLU A 375 -32.44 -50.62 34.67
N ASN A 376 -33.01 -49.42 34.46
CA ASN A 376 -34.13 -49.11 33.58
C ASN A 376 -34.49 -47.60 33.67
N GLU A 377 -34.20 -46.82 32.62
CA GLU A 377 -35.19 -45.97 31.92
C GLU A 377 -34.60 -45.31 30.64
N PRO A 378 -35.40 -45.14 29.57
CA PRO A 378 -34.97 -44.84 28.19
C PRO A 378 -34.54 -43.39 27.91
N ASN A 379 -34.34 -42.57 28.95
CA ASN A 379 -33.97 -41.15 28.80
C ASN A 379 -32.46 -40.90 28.92
N SER A 380 -31.69 -41.79 29.56
CA SER A 380 -30.25 -41.62 29.74
C SER A 380 -29.47 -41.75 28.42
N GLU A 381 -29.87 -42.67 27.55
CA GLU A 381 -29.26 -42.84 26.22
C GLU A 381 -29.53 -41.65 25.29
N ARG A 382 -30.72 -41.03 25.40
CA ARG A 382 -31.06 -39.79 24.66
C ARG A 382 -30.24 -38.59 25.14
N LEU A 383 -29.98 -38.50 26.43
CA LEU A 383 -29.13 -37.44 26.98
C LEU A 383 -27.66 -37.64 26.58
N LEU A 384 -27.17 -38.89 26.62
CA LEU A 384 -25.81 -39.22 26.20
C LEU A 384 -25.59 -39.02 24.69
N SER A 385 -26.59 -39.31 23.85
CA SER A 385 -26.50 -39.03 22.41
C SER A 385 -26.52 -37.53 22.13
N ARG A 386 -27.34 -36.75 22.87
CA ARG A 386 -27.39 -35.30 22.73
C ARG A 386 -26.12 -34.60 23.21
N ILE A 387 -25.49 -35.09 24.28
CA ILE A 387 -24.18 -34.59 24.75
C ILE A 387 -23.10 -34.84 23.69
N LYS A 388 -23.04 -36.05 23.12
CA LYS A 388 -22.07 -36.37 22.04
C LYS A 388 -22.32 -35.57 20.76
N GLU A 389 -23.56 -35.22 20.47
CA GLU A 389 -23.93 -34.38 19.33
C GLU A 389 -23.46 -32.93 19.55
N LEU A 390 -23.67 -32.38 20.74
CA LEU A 390 -23.21 -31.04 21.12
C LEU A 390 -21.67 -30.93 21.14
N GLU A 391 -20.96 -31.97 21.60
CA GLU A 391 -19.49 -32.01 21.53
C GLU A 391 -18.99 -31.92 20.08
N ARG A 392 -19.63 -32.64 19.15
CA ARG A 392 -19.28 -32.58 17.72
C ARG A 392 -19.58 -31.21 17.09
N GLU A 393 -20.69 -30.59 17.46
CA GLU A 393 -21.02 -29.23 17.00
C GLU A 393 -20.01 -28.20 17.51
N LEU A 394 -19.55 -28.35 18.76
CA LEU A 394 -18.54 -27.49 19.34
C LEU A 394 -17.18 -27.62 18.62
N ASP A 395 -16.77 -28.84 18.29
CA ASP A 395 -15.54 -29.11 17.54
C ASP A 395 -15.62 -28.53 16.12
N GLN A 396 -16.76 -28.68 15.43
CA GLN A 396 -16.95 -28.09 14.10
C GLN A 396 -16.89 -26.55 14.13
N LYS A 397 -17.52 -25.92 15.13
CA LYS A 397 -17.44 -24.48 15.31
C LYS A 397 -16.02 -24.02 15.64
N THR A 398 -15.27 -24.78 16.41
CA THR A 398 -13.87 -24.47 16.74
C THR A 398 -12.97 -24.55 15.51
N ILE A 399 -13.19 -25.53 14.62
CA ILE A 399 -12.48 -25.63 13.34
C ILE A 399 -12.82 -24.44 12.42
N LEU A 400 -14.09 -24.03 12.37
CA LEU A 400 -14.52 -22.86 11.61
C LEU A 400 -13.89 -21.56 12.15
N MET A 401 -13.86 -21.38 13.47
CA MET A 401 -13.20 -20.24 14.11
C MET A 401 -11.72 -20.14 13.73
N ARG A 402 -10.96 -21.25 13.80
CA ARG A 402 -9.55 -21.26 13.35
C ARG A 402 -9.39 -20.92 11.88
N LYS A 403 -10.34 -21.35 11.03
CA LYS A 403 -10.32 -21.00 9.60
C LYS A 403 -10.54 -19.49 9.40
N VAL A 404 -11.48 -18.89 10.13
CA VAL A 404 -11.72 -17.44 10.10
C VAL A 404 -10.49 -16.67 10.61
N GLU A 405 -9.88 -17.10 11.72
CA GLU A 405 -8.64 -16.50 12.22
C GLU A 405 -7.50 -16.55 11.19
N SER A 406 -7.34 -17.69 10.49
CA SER A 406 -6.34 -17.81 9.44
C SER A 406 -6.59 -16.86 8.25
N GLN A 407 -7.85 -16.65 7.89
CA GLN A 407 -8.23 -15.73 6.82
C GLN A 407 -8.01 -14.26 7.23
N ILE A 408 -8.29 -13.92 8.49
CA ILE A 408 -8.00 -12.59 9.04
C ILE A 408 -6.48 -12.34 9.04
N TYR A 409 -5.68 -13.33 9.41
CA TYR A 409 -4.22 -13.22 9.37
C TYR A 409 -3.68 -13.03 7.95
N GLU A 410 -4.23 -13.75 6.97
CA GLU A 410 -3.85 -13.62 5.56
C GLU A 410 -4.27 -12.26 4.96
N LEU A 411 -5.44 -11.74 5.35
CA LEU A 411 -5.90 -10.40 4.98
C LEU A 411 -5.01 -9.31 5.58
N ASN A 412 -4.65 -9.43 6.86
CA ASN A 412 -3.74 -8.50 7.52
C ASN A 412 -2.35 -8.52 6.88
N ALA A 413 -1.80 -9.70 6.57
CA ALA A 413 -0.52 -9.84 5.89
C ALA A 413 -0.51 -9.15 4.51
N LYS A 414 -1.59 -9.30 3.72
CA LYS A 414 -1.78 -8.62 2.44
C LYS A 414 -1.89 -7.11 2.59
N LEU A 415 -2.54 -6.62 3.65
CA LEU A 415 -2.61 -5.18 3.94
C LEU A 415 -1.23 -4.59 4.27
N THR A 416 -0.43 -5.27 5.10
CA THR A 416 0.93 -4.82 5.44
C THR A 416 1.89 -4.81 4.24
N SER A 417 1.76 -5.76 3.31
CA SER A 417 2.59 -5.78 2.09
C SER A 417 2.25 -4.68 1.06
N VAL A 418 1.10 -4.00 1.22
CA VAL A 418 0.70 -2.85 0.36
C VAL A 418 1.14 -1.52 0.98
N SER A 419 1.60 -1.52 2.23
CA SER A 419 2.02 -0.33 2.99
C SER A 419 3.53 -0.09 3.10
N GLU A 420 4.36 -0.98 2.56
CA GLU A 420 5.81 -0.72 2.44
C GLU A 420 6.12 -0.08 1.07
N PRO A 421 6.82 1.07 1.04
CA PRO A 421 7.12 1.84 -0.17
C PRO A 421 8.14 1.18 -1.11
#